data_AF-A0A6C1NVY7-F1
#
_entry.id   AF-A0A6C1NVY7-F1
#
_cell.length_a   1.000
_cell.length_b   1.000
_cell.length_c   1.000
_cell.angle_alpha   90.00
_cell.angle_beta   90.00
_cell.angle_gamma   90.00
#
_symmetry.space_group_name_H-M   'P 1'
#
loop_
_entity.id
_entity.type
_entity.pdbx_description
1 polymer ?
#
loop_
_entity_poly.entity_id
_entity_poly.type
_entity_poly.pdbx_seq_one_letter_code
_entity_poly.pdbx_strand_id
1 'polypeptide(L)'
;MAKKIKKDSLAPKAVPAPEVKDEYRTRFRTVYFLSLLALIMMHMIVSGVDPIGLITQIWERPDGIFISLGKIASWAWSFIYSTRLLYLIGLMLILEFWFFPHMIRYKYIQFSPGPLLSITAALFILFVIRFMGIID
;
A
#
# COMPACT_ATOMS: atom_id res chain seq x y z
N MET A 1 -20.97 -52.47 -49.44
CA MET A 1 -21.56 -51.48 -48.50
C MET A 1 -20.57 -51.22 -47.38
N ALA A 2 -19.87 -50.09 -47.39
CA ALA A 2 -18.89 -49.74 -46.35
C ALA A 2 -19.56 -48.91 -45.24
N LYS A 3 -19.43 -49.37 -43.99
CA LYS A 3 -20.01 -48.77 -42.80
C LYS A 3 -19.19 -47.53 -42.39
N LYS A 4 -19.78 -46.34 -42.49
CA LYS A 4 -19.14 -45.06 -42.17
C LYS A 4 -19.04 -44.92 -40.65
N ILE A 5 -17.84 -45.05 -40.09
CA ILE A 5 -17.58 -44.85 -38.66
C ILE A 5 -17.63 -43.35 -38.37
N LYS A 6 -18.57 -42.96 -37.51
CA LYS A 6 -18.79 -41.58 -37.06
C LYS A 6 -17.66 -41.22 -36.10
N LYS A 7 -16.77 -40.32 -36.54
CA LYS A 7 -15.63 -39.81 -35.76
C LYS A 7 -16.12 -38.69 -34.84
N ASP A 8 -16.98 -39.04 -33.89
CA ASP A 8 -17.38 -38.16 -32.80
C ASP A 8 -16.50 -38.49 -31.58
N SER A 9 -16.13 -37.44 -30.84
CA SER A 9 -15.32 -37.44 -29.63
C SER A 9 -13.81 -37.53 -29.84
N LEU A 10 -13.16 -36.38 -29.71
CA LEU A 10 -11.96 -36.13 -28.89
C LEU A 10 -11.56 -34.66 -29.13
N ALA A 11 -12.50 -33.74 -28.87
CA ALA A 11 -12.07 -32.37 -28.58
C ALA A 11 -11.41 -32.44 -27.19
N PRO A 12 -10.14 -32.05 -27.04
CA PRO A 12 -9.52 -32.02 -25.73
C PRO A 12 -10.34 -31.09 -24.84
N LYS A 13 -10.84 -31.60 -23.70
CA LYS A 13 -11.45 -30.75 -22.67
C LYS A 13 -10.40 -29.69 -22.33
N ALA A 14 -10.74 -28.42 -22.55
CA ALA A 14 -9.90 -27.31 -22.16
C ALA A 14 -9.58 -27.45 -20.68
N VAL A 15 -8.31 -27.70 -20.36
CA VAL A 15 -7.82 -27.70 -18.98
C VAL A 15 -8.08 -26.29 -18.46
N PRO A 16 -8.83 -26.10 -17.35
CA PRO A 16 -9.08 -24.77 -16.83
C PRO A 16 -7.72 -24.13 -16.51
N ALA A 17 -7.51 -22.92 -17.02
CA ALA A 17 -6.27 -22.17 -16.79
C ALA A 17 -6.07 -22.02 -15.26
N PRO A 18 -4.84 -22.21 -14.76
CA PRO A 18 -4.59 -22.21 -13.32
C PRO A 18 -5.00 -20.87 -12.69
N GLU A 19 -5.79 -20.92 -11.60
CA GLU A 19 -6.28 -19.80 -10.76
C GLU A 19 -5.16 -18.95 -10.11
N VAL A 20 -3.91 -19.24 -10.45
CA VAL A 20 -2.68 -18.72 -9.84
C VAL A 20 -2.57 -17.18 -9.93
N LYS A 21 -3.24 -16.52 -10.90
CA LYS A 21 -3.18 -15.06 -11.05
C LYS A 21 -3.80 -14.29 -9.88
N ASP A 22 -4.85 -14.83 -9.25
CA ASP A 22 -5.59 -14.11 -8.21
C ASP A 22 -4.89 -14.16 -6.86
N GLU A 23 -4.18 -15.25 -6.59
CA GLU A 23 -3.43 -15.42 -5.34
C GLU A 23 -2.25 -14.43 -5.24
N TYR A 24 -1.46 -14.28 -6.31
CA TYR A 24 -0.34 -13.33 -6.33
C TYR A 24 -0.80 -11.88 -6.19
N ARG A 25 -1.91 -11.51 -6.85
CA ARG A 25 -2.49 -10.17 -6.75
C ARG A 25 -2.96 -9.85 -5.34
N THR A 26 -3.53 -10.83 -4.66
CA THR A 26 -3.99 -10.71 -3.27
C THR A 26 -2.81 -10.56 -2.32
N ARG A 27 -1.79 -11.41 -2.43
CA ARG A 27 -0.56 -11.32 -1.61
C ARG A 27 0.14 -9.97 -1.78
N PHE A 28 0.27 -9.50 -3.02
CA PHE A 28 0.87 -8.20 -3.31
C PHE A 28 0.08 -7.07 -2.63
N ARG A 29 -1.25 -7.06 -2.77
CA ARG A 29 -2.11 -6.07 -2.07
C ARG A 29 -1.93 -6.11 -0.56
N THR A 30 -1.86 -7.30 0.04
CA THR A 30 -1.63 -7.46 1.47
C THR A 30 -0.30 -6.87 1.89
N VAL A 31 0.79 -7.18 1.18
CA VAL A 31 2.12 -6.62 1.48
C VAL A 31 2.12 -5.10 1.37
N TYR A 32 1.46 -4.53 0.36
CA TYR A 32 1.33 -3.08 0.22
C TYR A 32 0.57 -2.45 1.37
N PHE A 33 -0.57 -3.04 1.75
CA PHE A 33 -1.38 -2.54 2.84
C PHE A 33 -0.63 -2.59 4.17
N LEU A 34 0.07 -3.70 4.45
CA LEU A 34 0.90 -3.85 5.63
C LEU A 34 2.07 -2.85 5.63
N SER A 35 2.70 -2.61 4.48
CA SER A 35 3.78 -1.62 4.34
C SER A 35 3.27 -0.20 4.58
N LEU A 36 2.10 0.14 4.04
CA LEU A 36 1.45 1.44 4.26
C LEU A 36 1.09 1.62 5.74
N LEU A 37 0.51 0.60 6.37
CA LEU A 37 0.16 0.62 7.78
C LEU A 37 1.41 0.81 8.65
N ALA A 38 2.48 0.05 8.38
CA ALA A 38 3.75 0.18 9.09
C ALA A 38 4.34 1.58 8.93
N LEU A 39 4.28 2.17 7.73
CA LEU A 39 4.74 3.54 7.49
C LEU A 39 3.95 4.57 8.28
N ILE A 40 2.62 4.44 8.33
CA ILE A 40 1.76 5.32 9.13
C ILE A 40 2.13 5.21 10.61
N MET A 41 2.29 3.99 11.13
CA MET A 41 2.72 3.77 12.52
C MET A 41 4.09 4.39 12.81
N MET A 42 5.05 4.27 11.90
CA MET A 42 6.37 4.88 12.04
C MET A 42 6.30 6.41 12.06
N HIS A 43 5.45 7.03 11.22
CA HIS A 43 5.19 8.47 11.26
C HIS A 43 4.54 8.92 12.57
N MET A 44 3.64 8.10 13.15
CA MET A 44 3.08 8.35 14.49
C MET A 44 4.18 8.36 15.55
N ILE A 45 5.05 7.35 15.55
CA ILE A 45 6.16 7.22 16.52
C ILE A 45 7.10 8.41 16.45
N VAL A 46 7.55 8.79 15.23
CA VAL A 46 8.44 9.95 15.04
C VAL A 46 7.73 11.28 15.38
N SER A 47 6.40 11.30 15.38
CA SER A 47 5.60 12.44 15.85
C SER A 47 5.32 12.41 17.36
N GLY A 48 5.91 11.46 18.11
CA GLY A 48 5.75 11.34 19.56
C GLY A 48 4.46 10.62 20.00
N VAL A 49 3.75 9.99 19.07
CA VAL A 49 2.55 9.19 19.38
C VAL A 49 2.93 7.72 19.43
N ASP A 50 2.66 7.06 20.55
CA ASP A 50 2.91 5.63 20.72
C ASP A 50 1.72 4.78 20.22
N PRO A 51 1.78 4.17 19.03
CA PRO A 51 0.69 3.38 18.50
C PRO A 51 0.47 2.06 19.25
N ILE A 52 1.49 1.50 19.89
CA ILE A 52 1.35 0.25 20.66
C ILE A 52 0.58 0.55 21.95
N GLY A 53 0.96 1.62 22.66
CA GLY A 53 0.24 2.09 23.84
C GLY A 53 -1.22 2.49 23.56
N LEU A 54 -1.53 2.96 22.35
CA LEU A 54 -2.92 3.18 21.93
C LEU A 54 -3.69 1.86 21.83
N ILE A 55 -3.08 0.81 21.28
CA ILE A 55 -3.73 -0.50 21.15
C ILE A 55 -3.93 -1.14 22.53
N THR A 56 -2.98 -1.03 23.44
CA THR A 56 -3.13 -1.59 24.80
C THR A 56 -4.18 -0.84 25.62
N GLN A 57 -4.30 0.48 25.46
CA GLN A 57 -5.31 1.30 26.14
C GLN A 57 -6.75 0.84 25.88
N ILE A 58 -7.02 0.27 24.70
CA ILE A 58 -8.35 -0.28 24.36
C ILE A 58 -8.76 -1.39 25.32
N TRP A 59 -7.81 -2.18 25.83
CA TRP A 59 -8.07 -3.29 26.73
C TRP A 59 -7.99 -2.92 28.21
N GLU A 60 -7.21 -1.89 28.54
CA GLU A 60 -6.99 -1.46 29.92
C GLU A 60 -8.11 -0.57 30.48
N ARG A 61 -8.86 0.13 29.62
CA ARG A 61 -9.85 1.12 30.05
C ARG A 61 -11.17 1.00 29.30
N PRO A 62 -12.32 1.17 29.97
CA PRO A 62 -13.64 1.13 29.33
C PRO A 62 -13.85 2.24 28.30
N ASP A 63 -13.16 3.37 28.45
CA ASP A 63 -13.13 4.50 27.52
C ASP A 63 -11.90 4.49 26.58
N GLY A 64 -11.09 3.41 26.62
CA GLY A 64 -9.83 3.29 25.90
C GLY A 64 -9.96 3.47 24.39
N ILE A 65 -11.07 3.00 23.80
CA ILE A 65 -11.37 3.17 22.37
C ILE A 65 -11.51 4.65 22.01
N PHE A 66 -12.27 5.42 22.80
CA PHE A 66 -12.52 6.84 22.54
C PHE A 66 -11.25 7.67 22.71
N ILE A 67 -10.46 7.38 23.75
CA ILE A 67 -9.15 8.02 23.97
C ILE A 67 -8.22 7.75 22.78
N SER A 68 -8.16 6.49 22.32
CA SER A 68 -7.27 6.09 21.25
C SER A 68 -7.65 6.73 19.92
N LEU A 69 -8.94 6.72 19.59
CA LEU A 69 -9.48 7.40 18.42
C LEU A 69 -9.21 8.92 18.48
N GLY A 70 -9.39 9.55 19.63
CA GLY A 70 -9.11 10.98 19.81
C GLY A 70 -7.64 11.32 19.54
N LYS A 71 -6.70 10.51 20.04
CA LYS A 71 -5.27 10.69 19.80
C LYS A 71 -4.89 10.46 18.33
N ILE A 72 -5.42 9.41 17.69
CA ILE A 72 -5.20 9.15 16.27
C ILE A 72 -5.76 10.30 15.42
N ALA A 73 -6.97 10.76 15.72
CA ALA A 73 -7.62 11.85 15.00
C ALA A 73 -6.87 13.17 15.17
N SER A 74 -6.44 13.50 16.39
CA SER A 74 -5.62 14.68 16.65
C SER A 74 -4.29 14.62 15.91
N TRP A 75 -3.60 13.47 15.93
CA TRP A 75 -2.38 13.28 15.17
C TRP A 75 -2.61 13.43 13.66
N ALA A 76 -3.65 12.79 13.13
CA ALA A 76 -3.98 12.86 11.71
C ALA A 76 -4.30 14.30 11.30
N TRP A 77 -5.02 15.05 12.12
CA TRP A 77 -5.31 16.46 11.90
C TRP A 77 -4.01 17.28 11.88
N SER A 78 -3.15 17.13 12.90
CA SER A 78 -1.85 17.80 12.94
C SER A 78 -0.97 17.44 11.75
N PHE A 79 -1.03 16.20 11.27
CA PHE A 79 -0.30 15.74 10.10
C PHE A 79 -0.82 16.38 8.80
N ILE A 80 -2.14 16.39 8.60
CA ILE A 80 -2.80 16.96 7.41
C ILE A 80 -2.55 18.46 7.31
N TYR A 81 -2.65 19.20 8.41
CA TYR A 81 -2.45 20.66 8.41
C TYR A 81 -0.99 21.08 8.56
N SER A 82 -0.05 20.13 8.59
CA SER A 82 1.37 20.46 8.60
C SER A 82 1.87 20.77 7.18
N THR A 83 2.94 21.55 7.11
CA THR A 83 3.74 21.75 5.88
C THR A 83 4.19 20.42 5.27
N ARG A 84 4.23 19.34 6.05
CA ARG A 84 4.59 17.99 5.61
C ARG A 84 3.60 17.42 4.61
N LEU A 85 2.31 17.77 4.70
CA LEU A 85 1.33 17.35 3.70
C LEU A 85 1.63 17.96 2.32
N LEU A 86 2.06 19.22 2.28
CA LEU A 86 2.45 19.88 1.03
C LEU A 86 3.66 19.16 0.39
N TYR A 87 4.66 18.81 1.19
CA TYR A 87 5.80 18.00 0.72
C TYR A 87 5.34 16.62 0.23
N LEU A 88 4.44 15.96 0.96
CA LEU A 88 3.92 14.65 0.58
C LEU A 88 3.20 14.71 -0.78
N ILE A 89 2.31 15.68 -0.98
CA ILE A 89 1.56 15.86 -2.23
C ILE A 89 2.52 16.16 -3.37
N GLY A 90 3.46 17.09 -3.18
CA GLY A 90 4.46 17.43 -4.20
C GLY A 90 5.29 16.21 -4.61
N LEU A 91 5.76 15.44 -3.62
CA LEU A 91 6.56 14.25 -3.87
C LEU A 91 5.75 13.13 -4.52
N MET A 92 4.48 12.96 -4.13
CA MET A 92 3.55 12.04 -4.78
C MET A 92 3.35 12.38 -6.26
N LEU A 93 3.15 13.66 -6.60
CA LEU A 93 2.98 14.10 -7.98
C LEU A 93 4.27 13.88 -8.81
N ILE A 94 5.43 14.18 -8.24
CA ILE A 94 6.73 13.93 -8.90
C ILE A 94 6.91 12.42 -9.15
N LEU A 95 6.57 11.58 -8.17
CA LEU A 95 6.66 10.13 -8.33
C LEU A 95 5.72 9.61 -9.41
N GLU A 96 4.44 9.99 -9.35
CA GLU A 96 3.39 9.51 -10.25
C GLU A 96 3.61 9.95 -11.70
N PHE A 97 3.94 11.22 -11.93
CA PHE A 97 3.98 11.80 -13.28
C PHE A 97 5.37 11.85 -13.90
N TRP A 98 6.44 11.82 -13.10
CA TRP A 98 7.80 11.92 -13.62
C TRP A 98 8.62 10.66 -13.35
N PHE A 99 8.82 10.28 -12.09
CA PHE A 99 9.76 9.20 -11.74
C PHE A 99 9.29 7.83 -12.24
N PHE A 100 8.05 7.43 -11.92
CA PHE A 100 7.53 6.12 -12.30
C PHE A 100 7.40 5.93 -13.82
N PRO A 101 6.87 6.90 -14.59
CA PRO A 101 6.88 6.81 -16.06
C PRO A 101 8.28 6.63 -16.64
N HIS A 102 9.29 7.31 -16.07
CA HIS A 102 10.68 7.11 -16.49
C HIS A 102 11.17 5.70 -16.17
N MET A 103 10.86 5.17 -14.99
CA MET A 103 11.26 3.79 -14.63
C MET A 103 10.64 2.73 -15.54
N ILE A 104 9.39 2.93 -15.97
CA ILE A 104 8.74 2.06 -16.97
C ILE A 104 9.45 2.20 -18.33
N ARG A 105 9.72 3.43 -18.77
CA ARG A 105 10.37 3.71 -20.07
C ARG A 105 11.74 3.04 -20.19
N TYR A 106 12.53 3.03 -19.11
CA TYR A 106 13.84 2.37 -19.06
C TYR A 106 13.78 0.90 -18.65
N LYS A 107 12.59 0.32 -18.50
CA LYS A 107 12.37 -1.09 -18.14
C LYS A 107 12.97 -1.52 -16.79
N TYR A 108 13.15 -0.57 -15.86
CA TYR A 108 13.50 -0.90 -14.47
C TYR A 108 12.34 -1.60 -13.76
N ILE A 109 11.11 -1.28 -14.16
CA ILE A 109 9.89 -1.85 -13.61
C ILE A 109 8.97 -2.32 -14.75
N GLN A 110 8.38 -3.50 -14.58
CA GLN A 110 7.47 -4.12 -15.57
C GLN A 110 5.98 -4.02 -15.20
N PHE A 111 5.66 -3.60 -13.97
CA PHE A 111 4.29 -3.43 -13.52
C PHE A 111 3.82 -1.98 -13.72
N SER A 112 2.52 -1.78 -13.92
CA SER A 112 1.92 -0.44 -13.93
C SER A 112 1.89 0.11 -12.51
N PRO A 113 2.62 1.19 -12.20
CA PRO A 113 2.54 1.85 -10.92
C PRO A 113 1.15 2.46 -10.80
N GLY A 114 0.54 2.31 -9.63
CA GLY A 114 -0.75 2.92 -9.31
C GLY A 114 -0.60 4.00 -8.25
N PRO A 115 -1.62 4.84 -8.04
CA PRO A 115 -1.56 5.97 -7.11
C PRO A 115 -1.17 5.58 -5.68
N LEU A 116 -1.60 4.40 -5.23
CA LEU A 116 -1.26 3.85 -3.91
C LEU A 116 0.24 3.61 -3.74
N LEU A 117 0.95 3.18 -4.78
CA LEU A 117 2.39 3.00 -4.73
C LEU A 117 3.08 4.35 -4.59
N SER A 118 2.63 5.38 -5.31
CA SER A 118 3.15 6.74 -5.19
C SER A 118 2.93 7.32 -3.80
N ILE A 119 1.77 7.09 -3.19
CA ILE A 119 1.51 7.48 -1.79
C ILE A 119 2.47 6.75 -0.85
N THR A 120 2.62 5.43 -1.00
CA THR A 120 3.46 4.61 -0.13
C THR A 120 4.94 5.02 -0.24
N ALA A 121 5.44 5.18 -1.47
CA ALA A 121 6.80 5.63 -1.73
C ALA A 121 7.02 7.07 -1.24
N ALA A 122 6.04 7.96 -1.39
CA ALA A 122 6.13 9.33 -0.88
C ALA A 122 6.19 9.37 0.65
N LEU A 123 5.33 8.59 1.32
CA LEU A 123 5.36 8.44 2.78
C LEU A 123 6.70 7.88 3.26
N PHE A 124 7.27 6.91 2.54
CA PHE A 124 8.58 6.34 2.86
C PHE A 124 9.71 7.36 2.69
N ILE A 125 9.76 8.08 1.57
CA ILE A 125 10.80 9.08 1.33
C ILE A 125 10.69 10.20 2.38
N LEU A 126 9.48 10.70 2.66
CA LEU A 126 9.25 11.70 3.68
C LEU A 126 9.67 11.19 5.08
N PHE A 127 9.38 9.92 5.38
CA PHE A 127 9.83 9.29 6.62
C PHE A 127 11.35 9.27 6.73
N VAL A 128 12.07 8.84 5.68
CA VAL A 128 13.53 8.79 5.67
C VAL A 128 14.15 10.18 5.85
N ILE A 129 13.66 11.18 5.12
CA ILE A 129 14.15 12.56 5.23
C ILE A 129 13.97 13.09 6.66
N ARG A 130 12.82 12.80 7.28
CA ARG A 130 12.54 13.18 8.66
C ARG A 130 13.40 12.42 9.67
N PHE A 131 13.56 11.11 9.48
CA PHE A 131 14.40 10.28 10.34
C PHE A 131 15.87 10.73 10.32
N MET A 132 16.33 11.24 9.17
CA MET A 132 17.65 11.85 9.03
C MET A 132 17.76 13.25 9.65
N GLY A 133 16.68 13.82 10.18
CA GLY A 133 16.65 15.16 10.78
C GLY A 133 16.80 16.31 9.77
N ILE A 134 16.52 16.07 8.48
CA ILE A 134 16.60 17.12 7.45
C ILE A 134 15.39 18.05 7.53
N ILE A 135 14.24 17.51 7.95
CA ILE A 135 12.99 18.24 8.16
C ILE A 135 12.41 17.82 9.51
N ASP A 136 11.83 18.77 10.26
CA ASP A 136 11.21 18.51 11.56
C ASP A 136 9.70 18.20 11.49
#